data_AF-A0A6M3LIL9-F1
#
_entry.id   AF-A0A6M3LIL9-F1
#
_cell.length_a   1.000
_cell.length_b   1.000
_cell.length_c   1.000
_cell.angle_alpha   90.00
_cell.angle_beta   90.00
_cell.angle_gamma   90.00
#
_symmetry.space_group_name_H-M   'P 1'
#
loop_
_entity.id
_entity.type
_entity.pdbx_description
1 polymer ?
#
loop_
_entity_poly.entity_id
_entity_poly.type
_entity_poly.pdbx_seq_one_letter_code
_entity_poly.pdbx_strand_id
1 'polypeptide(L)' 'MPSCEKCWEDAYLRWMEHPEKDRTDHYKDLLRERTSNPCSPEEQAGQFWDEKNRCDFRLVKMKEG' A
#
# COMPACT_ATOMS: atom_id res chain seq x y z
N MET A 1 -0.20 7.39 7.88
CA MET A 1 0.49 6.28 7.20
C MET A 1 0.15 6.42 5.72
N PRO A 2 1.14 6.50 4.80
CA PRO A 2 0.84 6.47 3.38
C PRO A 2 0.03 5.21 3.03
N SER A 3 -0.89 5.32 2.08
CA SER A 3 -1.58 4.16 1.52
C SER A 3 -0.56 3.21 0.91
N CYS A 4 -0.61 1.92 1.25
CA CYS A 4 0.30 0.91 0.71
C CYS A 4 -0.34 0.28 -0.53
N GLU A 5 0.15 0.62 -1.72
CA GLU A 5 -0.41 0.14 -2.99
C GLU A 5 -0.35 -1.38 -3.10
N LYS A 6 0.77 -2.02 -2.69
CA LYS A 6 0.86 -3.48 -2.66
C LYS A 6 -0.22 -4.13 -1.79
N CYS A 7 -0.43 -3.64 -0.56
CA CYS A 7 -1.50 -4.16 0.30
C CYS A 7 -2.89 -3.92 -0.31
N TRP A 8 -3.07 -2.83 -1.05
CA TRP A 8 -4.34 -2.53 -1.71
C TRP A 8 -4.63 -3.46 -2.90
N GLU A 9 -3.59 -3.83 -3.65
CA GLU A 9 -3.66 -4.83 -4.71
C GLU A 9 -3.90 -6.23 -4.15
N ASP A 10 -3.14 -6.65 -3.14
CA ASP A 10 -3.33 -7.94 -2.48
C ASP A 10 -4.74 -8.05 -1.85
N ALA A 11 -5.29 -6.95 -1.35
CA ALA A 11 -6.66 -6.90 -0.84
C ALA A 11 -7.71 -7.11 -1.95
N TYR A 12 -7.45 -6.63 -3.17
CA TYR A 12 -8.32 -6.89 -4.31
C TYR A 12 -8.32 -8.37 -4.69
N LEU A 13 -7.12 -8.98 -4.72
CA LEU A 13 -6.98 -10.41 -4.98
C LEU A 13 -7.71 -11.24 -3.92
N ARG A 14 -7.51 -10.93 -2.63
CA ARG A 14 -8.23 -11.60 -1.54
C ARG A 14 -9.73 -11.41 -1.63
N TRP A 15 -10.21 -10.23 -2.00
CA TRP A 15 -11.64 -9.98 -2.17
C TRP A 15 -12.25 -10.79 -3.32
N MET A 16 -11.52 -11.01 -4.42
CA MET A 16 -12.00 -11.85 -5.52
C MET A 16 -12.12 -13.33 -5.12
N GLU A 17 -11.25 -13.83 -4.24
CA GLU A 17 -11.29 -15.20 -3.72
C GLU A 17 -12.27 -15.36 -2.54
N HIS A 18 -12.39 -14.31 -1.72
CA HIS A 18 -13.16 -14.25 -0.48
C HIS A 18 -14.10 -13.03 -0.48
N PRO A 19 -15.17 -13.04 -1.30
CA PRO A 19 -16.08 -11.91 -1.47
C PRO A 19 -17.01 -11.70 -0.27
N GLU A 20 -17.00 -12.60 0.73
CA GLU A 20 -17.73 -12.45 2.00
C GLU A 20 -17.24 -11.26 2.84
N LYS A 21 -16.08 -10.69 2.50
CA LYS A 21 -15.46 -9.58 3.20
C LYS A 21 -15.06 -8.49 2.21
N ASP A 22 -15.37 -7.24 2.53
CA ASP A 22 -15.03 -6.09 1.68
C ASP A 22 -13.52 -5.92 1.49
N ARG A 23 -13.11 -5.47 0.29
CA ARG A 23 -11.71 -5.15 -0.04
C ARG A 23 -11.05 -4.25 1.01
N THR A 24 -11.78 -3.27 1.55
CA THR A 24 -11.26 -2.36 2.57
C THR A 24 -10.89 -3.08 3.86
N ASP A 25 -11.64 -4.13 4.24
CA ASP A 25 -11.32 -4.88 5.44
C ASP A 25 -10.20 -5.90 5.19
N HIS A 26 -10.14 -6.51 4.00
CA HIS A 26 -8.96 -7.28 3.58
C HIS A 26 -7.69 -6.41 3.60
N TYR A 27 -7.78 -5.16 3.18
CA TYR A 27 -6.67 -4.20 3.24
C TYR A 27 -6.23 -3.91 4.68
N LYS A 28 -7.17 -3.66 5.60
CA LYS A 28 -6.85 -3.45 7.03
C LYS A 28 -6.18 -4.68 7.64
N ASP A 29 -6.65 -5.87 7.31
CA ASP A 29 -6.06 -7.13 7.78
C ASP A 29 -4.63 -7.27 7.29
N LEU A 30 -4.38 -7.06 5.99
CA LEU A 30 -3.04 -7.11 5.40
C LEU A 30 -2.08 -6.12 6.07
N LEU A 31 -2.53 -4.89 6.39
CA LEU A 31 -1.71 -3.92 7.13
C LEU A 31 -1.35 -4.42 8.54
N ARG A 32 -2.28 -5.10 9.22
CA ARG A 32 -2.03 -5.69 10.55
C ARG A 32 -1.08 -6.87 10.46
N GLU A 33 -1.31 -7.80 9.52
CA GLU A 33 -0.47 -8.97 9.27
C GLU A 33 0.99 -8.59 8.96
N ARG A 34 1.19 -7.48 8.23
CA ARG A 34 2.51 -7.01 7.81
C ARG A 34 3.14 -6.00 8.77
N THR A 35 2.59 -5.81 9.98
CA THR A 35 3.19 -4.88 10.95
C THR A 35 4.61 -5.32 11.36
N SER A 36 4.85 -6.64 11.46
CA SER A 36 6.17 -7.19 11.81
C SER A 36 7.14 -7.31 10.63
N ASN A 37 6.61 -7.32 9.40
CA ASN A 37 7.39 -7.36 8.16
C ASN A 37 6.72 -6.48 7.11
N PRO A 38 6.89 -5.15 7.21
CA PRO A 38 6.19 -4.20 6.37
C PRO A 38 6.66 -4.28 4.92
N CYS A 39 5.79 -3.90 4.00
CA CYS A 39 6.16 -3.71 2.59
C CYS A 39 7.32 -2.71 2.46
N SER A 40 8.18 -2.89 1.46
CA SER A 40 9.25 -1.94 1.16
C SER A 40 8.67 -0.56 0.78
N PRO A 41 9.46 0.53 0.87
CA PRO A 41 9.01 1.85 0.41
C PRO A 41 8.50 1.86 -1.04
N GLU A 42 9.14 1.08 -1.91
CA GLU A 42 8.75 0.91 -3.31
C GLU A 42 7.41 0.18 -3.44
N GLU A 43 7.22 -0.94 -2.71
CA GLU A 43 5.95 -1.68 -2.68
C GLU A 43 4.81 -0.85 -2.08
N GLN A 44 5.11 -0.01 -1.09
CA GLN A 44 4.15 0.92 -0.51
C GLN A 44 3.74 1.99 -1.52
N ALA A 45 4.68 2.53 -2.29
CA ALA A 45 4.44 3.58 -3.25
C ALA A 45 3.79 3.07 -4.55
N GLY A 46 4.09 1.83 -4.98
CA GLY A 46 3.60 1.27 -6.24
C GLY A 46 3.88 2.19 -7.43
N GLN A 47 2.83 2.55 -8.19
CA GLN A 47 2.94 3.48 -9.32
C GLN A 47 3.46 4.89 -8.97
N PHE A 48 3.50 5.24 -7.67
CA PHE A 48 3.97 6.53 -7.19
C PHE A 48 5.46 6.53 -6.81
N TRP A 49 6.15 5.40 -7.00
CA TRP A 49 7.58 5.30 -6.79
C TRP A 49 8.35 6.05 -7.88
N ASP A 50 9.19 6.99 -7.45
CA ASP A 50 10.16 7.68 -8.29
C ASP A 50 11.50 6.94 -8.24
N GLU A 51 11.83 6.21 -9.30
CA GLU A 51 13.09 5.46 -9.40
C GLU A 51 14.34 6.34 -9.31
N LYS A 52 14.26 7.56 -9.86
CA LYS A 52 15.39 8.48 -9.90
C LYS A 52 15.70 9.02 -8.51
N ASN A 53 14.65 9.39 -7.77
CA ASN A 53 14.78 9.99 -6.44
C ASN A 53 14.62 8.97 -5.30
N ARG A 54 14.31 7.71 -5.62
CA ARG A 54 14.06 6.59 -4.69
C ARG A 54 13.07 6.96 -3.59
N CYS A 55 11.94 7.54 -3.97
CA CYS A 55 10.93 8.03 -3.03
C CYS A 55 9.51 7.93 -3.59
N ASP A 56 8.51 7.98 -2.70
CA ASP A 56 7.11 8.22 -3.10
C ASP A 56 6.93 9.72 -3.39
N PHE A 57 6.71 10.08 -4.66
CA PHE A 57 6.61 11.50 -5.03
C PHE A 57 5.39 12.21 -4.41
N ARG A 58 4.37 11.46 -3.95
CA ARG A 58 3.21 12.03 -3.24
C ARG A 58 3.63 12.58 -1.87
N LEU A 59 4.64 11.98 -1.24
CA LEU A 59 5.15 12.41 0.06
C LEU A 59 6.11 13.60 -0.04
N VAL A 60 6.79 13.76 -1.18
CA VAL A 60 7.73 14.87 -1.41
C VAL A 60 6.97 16.18 -1.65
N LYS A 61 5.86 16.15 -2.40
CA LYS A 61 5.03 17.33 -2.68
C LYS A 61 4.31 17.92 -1.45
N MET A 62 4.31 17.23 -0.31
CA MET A 62 3.69 17.71 0.94
C MET A 62 4.64 18.55 1.81
N LYS A 63 5.92 18.68 1.46
CA LYS A 63 6.90 19.48 2.24
C LYS A 63 7.10 20.92 1.76
N GLU A 64 6.48 21.30 0.64
CA GLU A 64 6.62 22.64 0.04
C GLU A 64 5.37 23.52 0.24
N GLY A 65 4.50 23.19 1.21
CA GLY A 65 3.30 23.94 1.56
C GLY A 65 3.33 24.45 3.00
#